data_AF-A0A0A9GFR7-F1
#
_entry.id   AF-A0A0A9GFR7-F1
#
_cell.length_a   1.000
_cell.length_b   1.000
_cell.length_c   1.000
_cell.angle_alpha   90.00
_cell.angle_beta   90.00
_cell.angle_gamma   90.00
#
_symmetry.space_group_name_H-M   'P 1'
#
loop_
_entity.id
_entity.type
_entity.pdbx_description
1 polymer ?
#
loop_
_entity_poly.entity_id
_entity_poly.type
_entity_poly.pdbx_seq_one_letter_code
_entity_poly.pdbx_strand_id
1 'polypeptide(L)'
;MMSPAAIERGNMSQLLTEWGALSLDSLKKELAEANAHRDAALREAAEVRSSLGELATKLVSLEAYCSELKKALRQATSSPSVSRRSTRSIDASREPPMPVSHDVMVEGFLQIASEARLSVKQLCKALIQQVDEEANDGLSDKLNLLLRPYQLALTGGKQHCSKAVLYHLEAIMNQAMYQDFENCAFHRSGSPRCLDPAEDRRQSFAAFVALRNLSWNEVLRKGTKYYSEDFSRFCDRKMSGVVATLGWSRPWPEQLLQCFFVAAKCVWLLHLLAFSFGPPLTILRIEDGRAFDQMYMEDILLDRQQVRSPYQVKIMVMPGFYVQDRVLKCRVITTNSES
;
A
#
# COMPACT_ATOMS: atom_id res chain seq x y z
N MET A 1 78.20 -25.73 -13.31
CA MET A 1 77.49 -24.82 -12.38
C MET A 1 77.04 -23.61 -13.16
N MET A 2 75.74 -23.48 -13.47
CA MET A 2 75.21 -22.28 -14.11
C MET A 2 75.11 -21.16 -13.07
N SER A 3 75.53 -19.96 -13.46
CA SER A 3 75.57 -18.80 -12.58
C SER A 3 74.15 -18.34 -12.21
N PRO A 4 73.83 -18.10 -10.92
CA PRO A 4 72.50 -17.70 -10.46
C PRO A 4 71.95 -16.45 -11.17
N ALA A 5 72.85 -15.55 -11.59
CA ALA A 5 72.49 -14.27 -12.22
C ALA A 5 71.89 -14.38 -13.63
N ALA A 6 72.07 -15.51 -14.33
CA ALA A 6 71.51 -15.70 -15.69
C ALA A 6 70.05 -16.16 -15.67
N ILE A 7 69.63 -16.85 -14.59
CA ILE A 7 68.27 -17.38 -14.44
C ILE A 7 67.29 -16.27 -13.98
N GLU A 8 67.77 -15.32 -13.15
CA GLU A 8 66.94 -14.19 -12.69
C GLU A 8 66.63 -13.17 -13.80
N ARG A 9 67.56 -12.92 -14.73
CA ARG A 9 67.35 -11.97 -15.85
C ARG A 9 66.33 -12.46 -16.88
N GLY A 10 66.29 -13.76 -17.16
CA GLY A 10 65.30 -14.36 -18.06
C GLY A 10 63.87 -14.30 -17.50
N ASN A 11 63.72 -14.58 -16.20
CA ASN A 11 62.44 -14.52 -15.52
C ASN A 11 61.90 -13.09 -15.38
N MET A 12 62.76 -12.08 -15.15
CA MET A 12 62.30 -10.69 -15.07
C MET A 12 61.78 -10.15 -16.41
N SER A 13 62.39 -10.53 -17.54
CA SER A 13 61.90 -10.10 -18.85
C SER A 13 60.56 -10.73 -19.19
N GLN A 14 60.33 -12.01 -18.86
CA GLN A 14 59.05 -12.69 -19.07
C GLN A 14 57.95 -12.10 -18.18
N LEU A 15 58.24 -11.87 -16.90
CA LEU A 15 57.31 -11.25 -15.95
C LEU A 15 56.90 -9.83 -16.35
N LEU A 16 57.80 -9.03 -16.92
CA LEU A 16 57.49 -7.68 -17.41
C LEU A 16 56.53 -7.70 -18.60
N THR A 17 56.70 -8.63 -19.54
CA THR A 17 55.76 -8.83 -20.66
C THR A 17 54.42 -9.39 -20.20
N GLU A 18 54.40 -10.33 -19.26
CA GLU A 18 53.17 -10.90 -18.72
C GLU A 18 52.40 -9.89 -17.87
N TRP A 19 53.06 -9.11 -17.01
CA TRP A 19 52.41 -8.06 -16.22
C TRP A 19 51.90 -6.90 -17.10
N GLY A 20 52.64 -6.52 -18.14
CA GLY A 20 52.22 -5.50 -19.09
C GLY A 20 51.04 -5.92 -19.98
N ALA A 21 51.05 -7.17 -20.46
CA ALA A 21 49.98 -7.70 -21.32
C ALA A 21 48.70 -8.01 -20.53
N LEU A 22 48.82 -8.62 -19.34
CA LEU A 22 47.67 -8.90 -18.48
C LEU A 22 47.01 -7.60 -17.98
N SER A 23 47.79 -6.56 -17.69
CA SER A 23 47.27 -5.25 -17.29
C SER A 23 46.56 -4.52 -18.44
N LEU A 24 47.16 -4.51 -19.64
CA LEU A 24 46.59 -3.82 -20.79
C LEU A 24 45.31 -4.50 -21.31
N ASP A 25 45.30 -5.83 -21.39
CA ASP A 25 44.13 -6.56 -21.88
C ASP A 25 43.00 -6.57 -20.83
N SER A 26 43.32 -6.56 -19.53
CA SER A 26 42.34 -6.29 -18.47
C SER A 26 41.73 -4.89 -18.61
N LEU A 27 42.55 -3.86 -18.84
CA LEU A 27 42.05 -2.49 -19.01
C LEU A 27 41.15 -2.34 -20.25
N LYS A 28 41.53 -2.99 -21.37
CA LYS A 28 40.70 -3.01 -22.59
C LYS A 28 39.35 -3.68 -22.34
N LYS A 29 39.35 -4.78 -21.57
CA LYS A 29 38.13 -5.49 -21.21
C LYS A 29 37.23 -4.63 -20.32
N GLU A 30 37.79 -4.01 -19.27
CA GLU A 30 37.05 -3.08 -18.42
C GLU A 30 36.49 -1.89 -19.20
N LEU A 31 37.26 -1.33 -20.15
CA LEU A 31 36.80 -0.24 -21.01
C LEU A 31 35.66 -0.68 -21.93
N ALA A 32 35.71 -1.90 -22.47
CA ALA A 32 34.64 -2.46 -23.29
C ALA A 32 33.37 -2.68 -22.46
N GLU A 33 33.50 -3.21 -21.25
CA GLU A 33 32.39 -3.40 -20.31
C GLU A 33 31.78 -2.05 -19.90
N ALA A 34 32.60 -1.05 -19.56
CA ALA A 34 32.13 0.29 -19.22
C ALA A 34 31.40 0.96 -20.39
N ASN A 35 31.87 0.79 -21.63
CA ASN A 35 31.19 1.29 -22.82
C ASN A 35 29.85 0.59 -23.05
N ALA A 36 29.77 -0.74 -22.86
CA ALA A 36 28.52 -1.47 -22.97
C ALA A 36 27.49 -1.01 -21.92
N HIS A 37 27.92 -0.75 -20.69
CA HIS A 37 27.05 -0.19 -19.64
C HIS A 37 26.58 1.23 -19.99
N ARG A 38 27.47 2.10 -20.48
CA ARG A 38 27.12 3.45 -20.95
C ARG A 38 26.07 3.40 -22.06
N ASP A 39 26.25 2.52 -23.05
CA ASP A 39 25.32 2.40 -24.18
C ASP A 39 23.97 1.80 -23.75
N ALA A 40 23.96 0.89 -22.78
CA ALA A 40 22.72 0.41 -22.16
C ALA A 40 21.95 1.52 -21.45
N ALA A 41 22.63 2.30 -20.61
CA ALA A 41 22.03 3.43 -19.91
C ALA A 41 21.51 4.50 -20.88
N LEU A 42 22.20 4.74 -22.00
CA LEU A 42 21.73 5.67 -23.04
C LEU A 42 20.46 5.19 -23.75
N ARG A 43 20.32 3.88 -23.98
CA ARG A 43 19.09 3.30 -24.53
C ARG A 43 17.91 3.43 -23.56
N GLU A 44 18.11 3.09 -22.30
CA GLU A 44 17.08 3.26 -21.26
C GLU A 44 16.66 4.73 -21.13
N ALA A 45 17.62 5.66 -21.13
CA ALA A 45 17.32 7.10 -21.12
C ALA A 45 16.57 7.57 -22.38
N ALA A 46 16.79 6.95 -23.54
CA ALA A 46 16.03 7.24 -24.75
C ALA A 46 14.57 6.77 -24.64
N GLU A 47 14.34 5.57 -24.11
CA GLU A 47 12.99 5.03 -23.87
C GLU A 47 12.20 5.87 -22.86
N VAL A 48 12.84 6.29 -21.78
CA VAL A 48 12.22 7.18 -20.78
C VAL A 48 11.86 8.53 -21.39
N ARG A 49 12.74 9.11 -22.22
CA ARG A 49 12.45 10.37 -22.92
C ARG A 49 11.28 10.24 -23.89
N SER A 50 11.19 9.12 -24.61
CA SER A 50 10.05 8.83 -25.49
C SER A 50 8.74 8.77 -24.69
N SER A 51 8.74 8.00 -23.59
CA SER A 51 7.58 7.86 -22.71
C SER A 51 7.16 9.20 -22.08
N LEU A 52 8.12 10.04 -21.70
CA LEU A 52 7.85 11.39 -21.20
C LEU A 52 7.23 12.29 -22.29
N GLY A 53 7.69 12.17 -23.53
CA GLY A 53 7.12 12.87 -24.69
C GLY A 53 5.66 12.49 -24.93
N GLU A 54 5.33 11.18 -24.88
CA GLU A 54 3.95 10.70 -24.97
C GLU A 54 3.07 11.19 -23.81
N LEU A 55 3.63 11.26 -22.61
CA LEU A 55 2.90 11.78 -21.45
C LEU A 55 2.62 13.29 -21.60
N ALA A 56 3.59 14.05 -22.10
CA ALA A 56 3.43 15.48 -22.35
C ALA A 56 2.33 15.77 -23.38
N THR A 57 2.25 14.99 -24.47
CA THR A 57 1.18 15.15 -25.46
C THR A 57 -0.19 14.79 -24.88
N LYS A 58 -0.29 13.73 -24.06
CA LYS A 58 -1.51 13.39 -23.34
C LYS A 58 -1.96 14.51 -22.40
N LEU A 59 -1.02 15.14 -21.68
CA LEU A 59 -1.31 16.24 -20.77
C LEU A 59 -1.87 17.46 -21.51
N VAL A 60 -1.25 17.86 -22.63
CA VAL A 60 -1.76 18.95 -23.48
C VAL A 60 -3.16 18.62 -24.02
N SER A 61 -3.41 17.37 -24.42
CA SER A 61 -4.75 16.96 -24.89
C SER A 61 -5.82 17.05 -23.79
N LEU A 62 -5.47 16.71 -22.56
CA LEU A 62 -6.35 16.82 -21.39
C LEU A 62 -6.63 18.28 -21.04
N GLU A 63 -5.62 19.15 -21.08
CA GLU A 63 -5.81 20.59 -20.86
C GLU A 63 -6.75 21.20 -21.91
N ALA A 64 -6.59 20.83 -23.18
CA ALA A 64 -7.49 21.25 -24.25
C ALA A 64 -8.93 20.78 -23.99
N TYR A 65 -9.11 19.52 -23.60
CA TYR A 65 -10.42 18.97 -23.26
C TYR A 65 -11.07 19.70 -22.08
N CYS A 66 -10.32 19.94 -20.99
CA CYS A 66 -10.81 20.70 -19.84
C CYS A 66 -11.19 22.14 -20.21
N SER A 67 -10.44 22.78 -21.11
CA SER A 67 -10.76 24.12 -21.63
C SER A 67 -12.08 24.13 -22.41
N GLU A 68 -12.29 23.16 -23.28
CA GLU A 68 -13.55 23.02 -24.03
C GLU A 68 -14.74 22.72 -23.12
N LEU A 69 -14.57 21.83 -22.14
CA LEU A 69 -15.59 21.54 -21.14
C LEU A 69 -15.98 22.81 -20.35
N LYS A 70 -14.98 23.63 -19.99
CA LYS A 70 -15.18 24.91 -19.30
C LYS A 70 -15.90 25.94 -20.19
N LYS A 71 -15.63 25.96 -21.49
CA LYS A 71 -16.36 26.81 -22.45
C LYS A 71 -17.81 26.35 -22.60
N ALA A 72 -18.05 25.05 -22.77
CA ALA A 72 -19.39 24.47 -22.86
C ALA A 72 -20.22 24.77 -21.61
N LEU A 73 -19.61 24.66 -20.42
CA LEU A 73 -20.24 25.01 -19.16
C LEU A 73 -20.65 26.49 -19.10
N ARG A 74 -19.78 27.40 -19.56
CA ARG A 74 -20.07 28.85 -19.63
C ARG A 74 -21.16 29.18 -20.64
N GLN A 75 -21.22 28.47 -21.77
CA GLN A 75 -22.27 28.65 -22.78
C GLN A 75 -23.63 28.16 -22.24
N ALA A 76 -23.66 27.05 -21.50
CA ALA A 76 -24.87 26.56 -20.83
C ALA A 76 -25.37 27.52 -19.73
N THR A 77 -24.48 28.23 -19.04
CA THR A 77 -24.84 29.17 -17.96
C THR A 77 -25.11 30.60 -18.43
N SER A 78 -24.78 30.97 -19.67
CA SER A 78 -24.96 32.33 -20.20
C SER A 78 -26.16 32.51 -21.15
N SER A 79 -26.97 31.46 -21.38
CA SER A 79 -28.23 31.61 -22.12
C SER A 79 -29.26 32.42 -21.31
N PRO A 80 -29.77 33.55 -21.82
CA PRO A 80 -30.71 34.39 -21.07
C PRO A 80 -32.11 33.78 -21.11
N SER A 81 -32.57 33.21 -19.99
CA SER A 81 -33.97 32.85 -19.82
C SER A 81 -34.81 34.10 -19.52
N VAL A 82 -35.71 34.40 -20.46
CA VAL A 82 -36.77 35.40 -20.32
C VAL A 82 -37.68 35.00 -19.16
N SER A 83 -37.88 35.91 -18.22
CA SER A 83 -38.89 35.81 -17.17
C SER A 83 -40.30 35.70 -17.76
N ARG A 84 -41.10 34.73 -17.29
CA ARG A 84 -42.41 34.95 -16.61
C ARG A 84 -43.14 33.63 -16.32
N ARG A 85 -43.46 33.47 -15.04
CA ARG A 85 -44.64 32.84 -14.42
C ARG A 85 -45.00 31.38 -14.76
N SER A 86 -45.02 30.60 -13.69
CA SER A 86 -46.00 29.54 -13.41
C SER A 86 -45.95 28.32 -14.33
N THR A 87 -45.13 27.34 -13.97
CA THR A 87 -45.58 25.97 -13.62
C THR A 87 -44.34 25.12 -13.39
N ARG A 88 -44.30 24.44 -12.23
CA ARG A 88 -43.45 23.29 -11.88
C ARG A 88 -42.02 23.31 -12.43
N SER A 89 -41.08 23.68 -11.57
CA SER A 89 -39.65 23.40 -11.75
C SER A 89 -39.44 21.95 -12.23
N ILE A 90 -39.11 21.80 -13.51
CA ILE A 90 -38.48 20.59 -14.05
C ILE A 90 -37.05 20.61 -13.52
N ASP A 91 -36.97 20.18 -12.26
CA ASP A 91 -35.97 19.29 -11.70
C ASP A 91 -34.81 18.97 -12.65
N ALA A 92 -33.75 19.77 -12.56
CA ALA A 92 -32.47 19.40 -13.13
C ALA A 92 -31.99 18.14 -12.38
N SER A 93 -32.15 16.98 -13.02
CA SER A 93 -31.55 15.69 -12.64
C SER A 93 -31.51 15.44 -11.12
N ARG A 94 -32.65 15.00 -10.55
CA ARG A 94 -32.68 14.38 -9.21
C ARG A 94 -31.80 13.14 -9.20
N GLU A 95 -30.51 13.31 -8.99
CA GLU A 95 -29.73 12.27 -8.34
C GLU A 95 -30.42 11.98 -7.00
N PRO A 96 -30.85 10.74 -6.73
CA PRO A 96 -31.35 10.42 -5.41
C PRO A 96 -30.22 10.70 -4.41
N PRO A 97 -30.45 11.57 -3.40
CA PRO A 97 -29.43 11.90 -2.43
C PRO A 97 -28.99 10.64 -1.69
N MET A 98 -27.73 10.63 -1.21
CA MET A 98 -27.25 9.54 -0.35
C MET A 98 -28.24 9.33 0.81
N PRO A 99 -28.47 8.07 1.24
CA PRO A 99 -29.48 7.78 2.27
C PRO A 99 -29.20 8.42 3.64
N VAL A 100 -27.96 8.84 3.86
CA VAL A 100 -27.47 9.44 5.11
C VAL A 100 -26.76 10.77 4.80
N SER A 101 -26.72 11.66 5.78
CA SER A 101 -25.98 12.92 5.67
C SER A 101 -24.48 12.66 5.55
N HIS A 102 -23.78 13.64 5.00
CA HIS A 102 -22.34 13.56 4.81
C HIS A 102 -21.57 13.46 6.15
N ASP A 103 -22.02 14.14 7.21
CA ASP A 103 -21.37 14.06 8.52
C ASP A 103 -21.48 12.65 9.11
N VAL A 104 -22.64 11.99 8.95
CA VAL A 104 -22.85 10.59 9.36
C VAL A 104 -21.95 9.64 8.57
N MET A 105 -21.73 9.90 7.27
CA MET A 105 -20.77 9.14 6.47
C MET A 105 -19.34 9.26 7.01
N VAL A 106 -18.92 10.47 7.38
CA VAL A 106 -17.59 10.73 7.95
C VAL A 106 -17.42 10.01 9.28
N GLU A 107 -18.39 10.14 10.18
CA GLU A 107 -18.37 9.44 11.47
C GLU A 107 -18.33 7.92 11.30
N GLY A 108 -19.16 7.39 10.39
CA GLY A 108 -19.15 5.97 10.04
C GLY A 108 -17.80 5.51 9.50
N PHE A 109 -17.17 6.30 8.63
CA PHE A 109 -15.84 5.99 8.09
C PHE A 109 -14.77 5.96 9.19
N LEU A 110 -14.76 6.95 10.08
CA LEU A 110 -13.80 7.01 11.20
C LEU A 110 -13.99 5.85 12.19
N GLN A 111 -15.25 5.46 12.45
CA GLN A 111 -15.58 4.32 13.29
C GLN A 111 -15.04 3.02 12.68
N ILE A 112 -15.34 2.75 11.40
CA ILE A 112 -14.87 1.55 10.71
C ILE A 112 -13.36 1.53 10.56
N ALA A 113 -12.71 2.69 10.37
CA ALA A 113 -11.25 2.80 10.38
C ALA A 113 -10.65 2.39 11.73
N SER A 114 -11.28 2.79 12.84
CA SER A 114 -10.86 2.38 14.19
C SER A 114 -11.07 0.87 14.42
N GLU A 115 -12.18 0.32 13.92
CA GLU A 115 -12.46 -1.13 13.99
C GLU A 115 -11.48 -1.94 13.13
N ALA A 116 -11.14 -1.48 11.92
CA ALA A 116 -10.14 -2.11 11.06
C ALA A 116 -8.78 -2.14 11.74
N ARG A 117 -8.36 -1.04 12.38
CA ARG A 117 -7.14 -1.00 13.19
C ARG A 117 -7.16 -2.03 14.32
N LEU A 118 -8.24 -2.04 15.10
CA LEU A 118 -8.34 -2.92 16.27
C LEU A 118 -8.33 -4.39 15.85
N SER A 119 -9.06 -4.73 14.80
CA SER A 119 -9.18 -6.10 14.29
C SER A 119 -7.88 -6.62 13.70
N VAL A 120 -7.13 -5.83 12.94
CA VAL A 120 -5.77 -6.21 12.48
C VAL A 120 -4.85 -6.45 13.67
N LYS A 121 -4.89 -5.59 14.69
CA LYS A 121 -4.11 -5.79 15.92
C LYS A 121 -4.48 -7.10 16.63
N GLN A 122 -5.78 -7.45 16.69
CA GLN A 122 -6.19 -8.73 17.28
C GLN A 122 -5.75 -9.92 16.43
N LEU A 123 -5.78 -9.82 15.09
CA LEU A 123 -5.22 -10.82 14.19
C LEU A 123 -3.73 -11.03 14.45
N CYS A 124 -2.94 -9.96 14.58
CA CYS A 124 -1.51 -10.08 14.89
C CYS A 124 -1.27 -10.73 16.25
N LYS A 125 -2.09 -10.42 17.28
CA LYS A 125 -2.00 -11.08 18.59
C LYS A 125 -2.35 -12.56 18.53
N ALA A 126 -3.41 -12.92 17.82
CA ALA A 126 -3.79 -14.32 17.63
C ALA A 126 -2.69 -15.09 16.88
N LEU A 127 -2.05 -14.46 15.89
CA LEU A 127 -0.92 -15.03 15.16
C LEU A 127 0.27 -15.31 16.11
N ILE A 128 0.65 -14.34 16.95
CA ILE A 128 1.73 -14.51 17.93
C ILE A 128 1.39 -15.65 18.91
N GLN A 129 0.16 -15.73 19.38
CA GLN A 129 -0.27 -16.80 20.30
C GLN A 129 -0.10 -18.19 19.67
N GLN A 130 -0.37 -18.34 18.36
CA GLN A 130 -0.15 -19.61 17.67
C GLN A 130 1.33 -20.01 17.58
N VAL A 131 2.23 -19.02 17.48
CA VAL A 131 3.68 -19.28 17.50
C VAL A 131 4.13 -19.83 18.86
N ASP A 132 3.53 -19.34 19.94
CA ASP A 132 3.86 -19.75 21.31
C ASP A 132 3.29 -21.14 21.66
N GLU A 133 2.17 -21.53 21.05
CA GLU A 133 1.50 -22.82 21.27
C GLU A 133 2.12 -23.97 20.46
N GLU A 134 2.62 -23.70 19.24
CA GLU A 134 3.12 -24.72 18.31
C GLU A 134 4.62 -24.56 17.95
N ALA A 135 5.49 -24.83 18.91
CA ALA A 135 6.94 -24.59 18.83
C ALA A 135 7.73 -25.37 17.73
N ASN A 136 7.10 -26.25 16.94
CA ASN A 136 7.80 -27.22 16.08
C ASN A 136 7.54 -27.04 14.57
N ASP A 137 6.97 -25.91 14.14
CA ASP A 137 6.49 -25.68 12.77
C ASP A 137 7.41 -24.80 11.89
N GLY A 138 8.45 -24.18 12.46
CA GLY A 138 9.29 -23.22 11.72
C GLY A 138 8.55 -21.93 11.33
N LEU A 139 7.30 -21.74 11.75
CA LEU A 139 6.58 -20.47 11.66
C LEU A 139 7.32 -19.37 12.43
N SER A 140 7.80 -19.68 13.64
CA SER A 140 8.63 -18.77 14.44
C SER A 140 9.87 -18.33 13.64
N ASP A 141 10.53 -19.27 12.96
CA ASP A 141 11.70 -18.96 12.13
C ASP A 141 11.34 -18.06 10.95
N LYS A 142 10.23 -18.34 10.25
CA LYS A 142 9.74 -17.50 9.14
C LYS A 142 9.37 -16.09 9.59
N LEU A 143 8.68 -15.96 10.73
CA LEU A 143 8.37 -14.65 11.32
C LEU A 143 9.65 -13.92 11.73
N ASN A 144 10.62 -14.61 12.33
CA ASN A 144 11.92 -14.04 12.64
C ASN A 144 12.67 -13.58 11.39
N LEU A 145 12.56 -14.29 10.26
CA LEU A 145 13.11 -13.84 8.98
C LEU A 145 12.46 -12.54 8.49
N LEU A 146 11.14 -12.38 8.65
CA LEU A 146 10.43 -11.13 8.32
C LEU A 146 10.80 -9.96 9.23
N LEU A 147 11.13 -10.25 10.49
CA LEU A 147 11.48 -9.24 11.51
C LEU A 147 12.97 -8.88 11.49
N ARG A 148 13.82 -9.74 10.92
CA ARG A 148 15.28 -9.57 10.84
C ARG A 148 15.73 -8.24 10.22
N PRO A 149 15.13 -7.73 9.11
CA PRO A 149 15.50 -6.43 8.55
C PRO A 149 15.31 -5.27 9.53
N TYR A 150 14.41 -5.44 10.51
CA TYR A 150 14.13 -4.43 11.53
C TYR A 150 14.92 -4.63 12.82
N GLN A 151 15.82 -5.62 12.87
CA GLN A 151 16.61 -6.03 14.03
C GLN A 151 15.74 -6.51 15.20
N LEU A 152 14.60 -7.13 14.88
CA LEU A 152 13.66 -7.67 15.85
C LEU A 152 13.63 -9.20 15.79
N ALA A 153 13.35 -9.82 16.94
CA ALA A 153 13.16 -11.26 17.05
C ALA A 153 12.03 -11.57 18.04
N LEU A 154 11.30 -12.65 17.76
CA LEU A 154 10.42 -13.33 18.70
C LEU A 154 11.31 -14.09 19.69
N THR A 155 11.57 -13.50 20.86
CA THR A 155 12.27 -14.18 21.94
C THR A 155 11.34 -15.22 22.57
N GLY A 156 11.68 -16.50 22.44
CA GLY A 156 10.90 -17.61 22.97
C GLY A 156 10.72 -17.51 24.49
N GLY A 157 9.52 -17.14 24.92
CA GLY A 157 9.15 -17.01 26.32
C GLY A 157 7.66 -16.71 26.43
N LYS A 158 6.94 -17.55 27.19
CA LYS A 158 5.47 -17.69 27.26
C LYS A 158 4.63 -16.44 27.56
N GLN A 159 5.19 -15.22 27.65
CA GLN A 159 4.43 -14.09 28.21
C GLN A 159 4.63 -12.70 27.60
N HIS A 160 5.67 -12.40 26.81
CA HIS A 160 5.85 -11.02 26.33
C HIS A 160 6.49 -10.92 24.94
N CYS A 161 5.66 -11.03 23.89
CA CYS A 161 6.01 -10.43 22.61
C CYS A 161 6.13 -8.90 22.78
N SER A 162 7.25 -8.31 22.36
CA SER A 162 7.48 -6.88 22.55
C SER A 162 6.46 -6.06 21.75
N LYS A 163 6.09 -4.87 22.26
CA LYS A 163 5.23 -3.93 21.52
C LYS A 163 5.80 -3.61 20.13
N ALA A 164 7.14 -3.56 20.03
CA ALA A 164 7.83 -3.35 18.77
C ALA A 164 7.53 -4.46 17.75
N VAL A 165 7.63 -5.73 18.15
CA VAL A 165 7.29 -6.86 17.26
C VAL A 165 5.83 -6.81 16.83
N LEU A 166 4.91 -6.53 17.76
CA LEU A 166 3.49 -6.40 17.43
C LEU A 166 3.26 -5.30 16.38
N TYR A 167 3.85 -4.12 16.52
CA TYR A 167 3.68 -3.03 15.55
C TYR A 167 4.29 -3.34 14.18
N HIS A 168 5.40 -4.09 14.12
CA HIS A 168 5.97 -4.51 12.82
C HIS A 168 5.09 -5.57 12.15
N LEU A 169 4.50 -6.49 12.92
CA LEU A 169 3.51 -7.42 12.38
C LEU A 169 2.23 -6.70 11.93
N GLU A 170 1.76 -5.70 12.69
CA GLU A 170 0.66 -4.83 12.26
C GLU A 170 1.00 -4.13 10.93
N ALA A 171 2.22 -3.63 10.76
CA ALA A 171 2.68 -2.99 9.53
C ALA A 171 2.62 -3.95 8.33
N ILE A 172 3.20 -5.15 8.47
CA ILE A 172 3.19 -6.19 7.42
C ILE A 172 1.75 -6.59 7.08
N MET A 173 0.91 -6.80 8.10
CA MET A 173 -0.47 -7.19 7.91
C MET A 173 -1.30 -6.08 7.24
N ASN A 174 -1.10 -4.83 7.64
CA ASN A 174 -1.76 -3.68 7.00
C ASN A 174 -1.27 -3.49 5.55
N GLN A 175 0.01 -3.73 5.25
CA GLN A 175 0.48 -3.70 3.87
C GLN A 175 -0.28 -4.70 2.99
N ALA A 176 -0.46 -5.94 3.46
CA ALA A 176 -1.23 -6.96 2.75
C ALA A 176 -2.73 -6.60 2.64
N MET A 177 -3.35 -6.22 3.76
CA MET A 177 -4.79 -5.93 3.84
C MET A 177 -5.19 -4.72 2.98
N TYR A 178 -4.38 -3.67 2.97
CA TYR A 178 -4.66 -2.43 2.24
C TYR A 178 -4.04 -2.38 0.84
N GLN A 179 -3.38 -3.45 0.37
CA GLN A 179 -2.90 -3.53 -1.02
C GLN A 179 -4.06 -3.30 -2.01
N ASP A 180 -3.83 -2.45 -3.02
CA ASP A 180 -4.78 -2.05 -4.07
C ASP A 180 -6.05 -1.32 -3.59
N PHE A 181 -6.02 -0.69 -2.41
CA PHE A 181 -7.17 0.05 -1.85
C PHE A 181 -7.69 1.16 -2.76
N GLU A 182 -6.81 1.80 -3.54
CA GLU A 182 -7.12 2.90 -4.46
C GLU A 182 -8.00 2.47 -5.63
N ASN A 183 -8.09 1.18 -5.90
CA ASN A 183 -8.89 0.67 -6.98
C ASN A 183 -10.31 0.29 -6.49
N CYS A 184 -11.34 0.64 -7.26
CA CYS A 184 -12.75 0.40 -6.95
C CYS A 184 -13.13 -1.07 -6.75
N ALA A 185 -12.31 -2.02 -7.24
CA ALA A 185 -12.52 -3.45 -7.04
C ALA A 185 -11.47 -4.10 -6.11
N PHE A 186 -10.59 -3.31 -5.47
CA PHE A 186 -9.57 -3.82 -4.54
C PHE A 186 -8.57 -4.79 -5.20
N HIS A 187 -8.27 -4.57 -6.48
CA HIS A 187 -7.21 -5.24 -7.22
C HIS A 187 -6.62 -4.33 -8.29
N ARG A 188 -5.35 -4.56 -8.65
CA ARG A 188 -4.55 -3.72 -9.57
C ARG A 188 -5.23 -3.28 -10.88
N SER A 189 -6.09 -4.12 -11.46
CA SER A 189 -6.78 -3.89 -12.75
C SER A 189 -8.29 -3.77 -12.64
N GLY A 190 -8.82 -3.37 -11.48
CA GLY A 190 -10.26 -3.26 -11.31
C GLY A 190 -10.87 -2.12 -12.12
N SER A 191 -12.03 -2.42 -12.70
CA SER A 191 -12.88 -1.47 -13.41
C SER A 191 -14.08 -1.10 -12.54
N PRO A 192 -14.65 0.12 -12.71
CA PRO A 192 -15.90 0.49 -12.07
C PRO A 192 -16.99 -0.53 -12.36
N ARG A 193 -17.90 -0.76 -11.39
CA ARG A 193 -19.06 -1.63 -11.59
C ARG A 193 -20.10 -0.97 -12.48
N CYS A 194 -20.15 0.35 -12.45
CA CYS A 194 -21.10 1.17 -13.19
C CYS A 194 -20.37 2.25 -13.98
N LEU A 195 -20.96 2.65 -15.11
CA LEU A 195 -20.47 3.80 -15.88
C LEU A 195 -20.82 5.13 -15.21
N ASP A 196 -21.92 5.16 -14.45
CA ASP A 196 -22.34 6.33 -13.65
C ASP A 196 -21.63 6.33 -12.29
N PRO A 197 -20.78 7.33 -12.00
CA PRO A 197 -20.12 7.46 -10.70
C PRO A 197 -21.09 7.66 -9.53
N ALA A 198 -22.25 8.29 -9.76
CA ALA A 198 -23.24 8.47 -8.70
C ALA A 198 -23.87 7.13 -8.29
N GLU A 199 -24.14 6.26 -9.27
CA GLU A 199 -24.63 4.91 -9.03
C GLU A 199 -23.58 4.02 -8.34
N ASP A 200 -22.32 4.08 -8.76
CA ASP A 200 -21.25 3.28 -8.14
C ASP A 200 -21.05 3.62 -6.65
N ARG A 201 -21.20 4.91 -6.29
CA ARG A 201 -21.22 5.36 -4.88
C ARG A 201 -22.37 4.76 -4.09
N ARG A 202 -23.59 4.78 -4.65
CA ARG A 202 -24.79 4.24 -4.00
C ARG A 202 -24.68 2.73 -3.81
N GLN A 203 -24.18 2.00 -4.80
CA GLN A 203 -23.97 0.57 -4.71
C GLN A 203 -22.90 0.20 -3.68
N SER A 204 -21.82 0.99 -3.60
CA SER A 204 -20.80 0.82 -2.57
C SER A 204 -21.40 0.97 -1.16
N PHE A 205 -22.24 1.99 -0.95
CA PHE A 205 -22.93 2.18 0.33
C PHE A 205 -23.97 1.09 0.63
N ALA A 206 -24.73 0.65 -0.38
CA ALA A 206 -25.69 -0.44 -0.22
C ALA A 206 -24.98 -1.75 0.17
N ALA A 207 -23.84 -2.06 -0.46
CA ALA A 207 -23.00 -3.20 -0.10
C ALA A 207 -22.45 -3.07 1.33
N PHE A 208 -22.07 -1.85 1.76
CA PHE A 208 -21.64 -1.61 3.14
C PHE A 208 -22.75 -1.94 4.12
N VAL A 209 -23.96 -1.43 3.89
CA VAL A 209 -25.13 -1.69 4.75
C VAL A 209 -25.47 -3.17 4.82
N ALA A 210 -25.40 -3.88 3.69
CA ALA A 210 -25.67 -5.32 3.63
C ALA A 210 -24.66 -6.16 4.44
N LEU A 211 -23.39 -5.75 4.46
CA LEU A 211 -22.31 -6.54 5.06
C LEU A 211 -21.94 -6.12 6.50
N ARG A 212 -22.29 -4.89 6.94
CA ARG A 212 -21.83 -4.36 8.24
C ARG A 212 -22.17 -5.26 9.43
N ASN A 213 -23.31 -5.94 9.38
CA ASN A 213 -23.80 -6.80 10.47
C ASN A 213 -23.45 -8.29 10.29
N LEU A 214 -22.75 -8.66 9.21
CA LEU A 214 -22.39 -10.06 8.93
C LEU A 214 -21.49 -10.63 10.04
N SER A 215 -21.96 -11.65 10.74
CA SER A 215 -21.22 -12.29 11.83
C SER A 215 -20.37 -13.47 11.38
N TRP A 216 -19.39 -13.86 12.22
CA TRP A 216 -18.58 -15.06 11.98
C TRP A 216 -19.44 -16.33 11.92
N ASN A 217 -20.41 -16.48 12.82
CA ASN A 217 -21.31 -17.64 12.88
C ASN A 217 -22.13 -17.80 11.58
N GLU A 218 -22.56 -16.68 11.00
CA GLU A 218 -23.27 -16.67 9.72
C GLU A 218 -22.39 -17.13 8.56
N VAL A 219 -21.12 -16.73 8.56
CA VAL A 219 -20.12 -17.12 7.56
C VAL A 219 -19.69 -18.57 7.74
N LEU A 220 -19.50 -19.05 8.96
CA LEU A 220 -19.22 -20.46 9.23
C LEU A 220 -20.31 -21.38 8.65
N ARG A 221 -21.57 -20.96 8.71
CA ARG A 221 -22.70 -21.77 8.26
C ARG A 221 -22.94 -21.72 6.75
N LYS A 222 -22.75 -20.56 6.10
CA LYS A 222 -23.15 -20.33 4.70
C LYS A 222 -22.01 -19.96 3.75
N GLY A 223 -20.82 -19.66 4.29
CA GLY A 223 -19.70 -19.10 3.55
C GLY A 223 -19.87 -17.61 3.23
N THR A 224 -18.77 -16.93 2.94
CA THR A 224 -18.74 -15.52 2.52
C THR A 224 -19.42 -15.30 1.17
N LYS A 225 -19.23 -16.24 0.22
CA LYS A 225 -19.82 -16.18 -1.13
C LYS A 225 -21.34 -16.07 -1.14
N TYR A 226 -22.03 -16.64 -0.14
CA TYR A 226 -23.49 -16.53 -0.02
C TYR A 226 -23.95 -15.07 0.16
N TYR A 227 -23.16 -14.24 0.83
CA TYR A 227 -23.51 -12.85 1.13
C TYR A 227 -22.97 -11.88 0.07
N SER A 228 -21.77 -12.13 -0.44
CA SER A 228 -21.17 -11.33 -1.50
C SER A 228 -20.01 -12.06 -2.17
N GLU A 229 -20.09 -12.22 -3.50
CA GLU A 229 -19.01 -12.82 -4.29
C GLU A 229 -17.77 -11.92 -4.35
N ASP A 230 -17.94 -10.60 -4.42
CA ASP A 230 -16.85 -9.62 -4.36
C ASP A 230 -16.08 -9.73 -3.03
N PHE A 231 -16.81 -9.74 -1.91
CA PHE A 231 -16.21 -9.87 -0.59
C PHE A 231 -15.52 -11.24 -0.41
N SER A 232 -16.12 -12.32 -0.92
CA SER A 232 -15.47 -13.63 -0.90
C SER A 232 -14.14 -13.63 -1.66
N ARG A 233 -14.13 -13.10 -2.89
CA ARG A 233 -12.91 -13.00 -3.71
C ARG A 233 -11.85 -12.12 -3.03
N PHE A 234 -12.28 -11.04 -2.38
CA PHE A 234 -11.40 -10.20 -1.57
C PHE A 234 -10.76 -11.01 -0.43
N CYS A 235 -11.56 -11.71 0.37
CA CYS A 235 -11.06 -12.56 1.46
C CYS A 235 -10.07 -13.61 0.96
N ASP A 236 -10.38 -14.32 -0.13
CA ASP A 236 -9.51 -15.35 -0.70
C ASP A 236 -8.14 -14.78 -1.12
N ARG A 237 -8.15 -13.61 -1.79
CA ARG A 237 -6.93 -12.91 -2.21
C ARG A 237 -6.11 -12.43 -1.01
N LYS A 238 -6.74 -11.82 -0.01
CA LYS A 238 -6.05 -11.33 1.19
C LYS A 238 -5.49 -12.48 2.02
N MET A 239 -6.25 -13.58 2.16
CA MET A 239 -5.79 -14.79 2.82
C MET A 239 -4.57 -15.35 2.11
N SER A 240 -4.65 -15.53 0.79
CA SER A 240 -3.53 -16.02 -0.03
C SER A 240 -2.29 -15.14 0.11
N GLY A 241 -2.45 -13.81 0.06
CA GLY A 241 -1.35 -12.86 0.24
C GLY A 241 -0.71 -12.91 1.62
N VAL A 242 -1.52 -13.01 2.68
CA VAL A 242 -1.02 -13.14 4.07
C VAL A 242 -0.31 -14.49 4.26
N VAL A 243 -0.91 -15.58 3.82
CA VAL A 243 -0.33 -16.92 3.88
C VAL A 243 1.01 -16.98 3.15
N ALA A 244 1.09 -16.40 1.95
CA ALA A 244 2.34 -16.30 1.19
C ALA A 244 3.40 -15.46 1.92
N THR A 245 3.01 -14.31 2.47
CA THR A 245 3.92 -13.41 3.22
C THR A 245 4.49 -14.10 4.45
N LEU A 246 3.66 -14.83 5.20
CA LEU A 246 4.05 -15.56 6.40
C LEU A 246 4.76 -16.88 6.08
N GLY A 247 4.70 -17.35 4.83
CA GLY A 247 5.11 -18.70 4.45
C GLY A 247 4.33 -19.78 5.21
N TRP A 248 3.09 -19.52 5.61
CA TRP A 248 2.28 -20.44 6.40
C TRP A 248 1.77 -21.60 5.52
N SER A 249 1.94 -22.85 5.93
CA SER A 249 1.56 -24.02 5.11
C SER A 249 0.39 -24.83 5.67
N ARG A 250 0.05 -24.66 6.95
CA ARG A 250 -1.00 -25.44 7.62
C ARG A 250 -2.38 -24.77 7.54
N PRO A 251 -3.46 -25.53 7.72
CA PRO A 251 -4.79 -24.95 7.97
C PRO A 251 -4.75 -24.04 9.19
N TRP A 252 -5.38 -22.88 9.09
CA TRP A 252 -5.46 -21.95 10.22
C TRP A 252 -6.50 -22.46 11.24
N PRO A 253 -6.19 -22.39 12.55
CA PRO A 253 -7.18 -22.65 13.59
C PRO A 253 -8.38 -21.70 13.48
N GLU A 254 -9.54 -22.15 13.96
CA GLU A 254 -10.78 -21.38 13.86
C GLU A 254 -10.66 -19.97 14.44
N GLN A 255 -10.00 -19.83 15.60
CA GLN A 255 -9.80 -18.53 16.25
C GLN A 255 -9.00 -17.57 15.36
N LEU A 256 -7.97 -18.06 14.67
CA LEU A 256 -7.15 -17.24 13.78
C LEU A 256 -7.94 -16.87 12.51
N LEU A 257 -8.71 -17.82 11.96
CA LEU A 257 -9.62 -17.58 10.83
C LEU A 257 -10.69 -16.53 11.19
N GLN A 258 -11.24 -16.60 12.40
CA GLN A 258 -12.21 -15.62 12.89
C GLN A 258 -11.57 -14.23 12.99
N CYS A 259 -10.38 -14.11 13.60
CA CYS A 259 -9.67 -12.84 13.67
C CYS A 259 -9.35 -12.27 12.28
N PHE A 260 -8.96 -13.13 11.33
CA PHE A 260 -8.74 -12.74 9.94
C PHE A 260 -10.01 -12.25 9.28
N PHE A 261 -11.10 -13.00 9.42
CA PHE A 261 -12.39 -12.62 8.85
C PHE A 261 -12.83 -11.25 9.36
N VAL A 262 -12.72 -10.99 10.65
CA VAL A 262 -13.09 -9.69 11.23
C VAL A 262 -12.21 -8.58 10.66
N ALA A 263 -10.89 -8.79 10.57
CA ALA A 263 -9.97 -7.81 9.99
C ALA A 263 -10.26 -7.53 8.51
N ALA A 264 -10.40 -8.58 7.69
CA ALA A 264 -10.73 -8.48 6.28
C ALA A 264 -12.08 -7.79 6.07
N LYS A 265 -13.10 -8.14 6.86
CA LYS A 265 -14.42 -7.50 6.82
C LYS A 265 -14.31 -6.01 7.12
N CYS A 266 -13.63 -5.60 8.20
CA CYS A 266 -13.51 -4.18 8.55
C CYS A 266 -12.79 -3.39 7.44
N VAL A 267 -11.72 -3.93 6.86
CA VAL A 267 -11.00 -3.29 5.74
C VAL A 267 -11.87 -3.20 4.48
N TRP A 268 -12.66 -4.24 4.18
CA TRP A 268 -13.60 -4.23 3.07
C TRP A 268 -14.71 -3.19 3.26
N LEU A 269 -15.31 -3.13 4.46
CA LEU A 269 -16.32 -2.13 4.80
C LEU A 269 -15.75 -0.70 4.73
N LEU A 270 -14.50 -0.51 5.15
CA LEU A 270 -13.82 0.77 5.08
C LEU A 270 -13.67 1.25 3.63
N HIS A 271 -13.32 0.34 2.72
CA HIS A 271 -13.24 0.62 1.28
C HIS A 271 -14.60 0.93 0.67
N LEU A 272 -15.63 0.13 0.97
CA LEU A 272 -16.98 0.42 0.52
C LEU A 272 -17.45 1.81 0.97
N LEU A 273 -17.15 2.22 2.21
CA LEU A 273 -17.41 3.57 2.68
C LEU A 273 -16.57 4.62 1.95
N ALA A 274 -15.27 4.41 1.77
CA ALA A 274 -14.40 5.33 1.04
C ALA A 274 -14.93 5.64 -0.37
N PHE A 275 -15.39 4.61 -1.08
CA PHE A 275 -15.96 4.70 -2.43
C PHE A 275 -17.42 5.15 -2.46
N SER A 276 -18.06 5.35 -1.30
CA SER A 276 -19.38 5.96 -1.21
C SER A 276 -19.34 7.50 -1.23
N PHE A 277 -18.15 8.11 -1.03
CA PHE A 277 -17.96 9.55 -1.15
C PHE A 277 -17.79 9.98 -2.61
N GLY A 278 -18.12 11.24 -2.91
CA GLY A 278 -17.81 11.85 -4.21
C GLY A 278 -16.99 13.13 -4.02
N PRO A 279 -15.68 13.12 -4.34
CA PRO A 279 -14.88 11.97 -4.82
C PRO A 279 -14.61 10.91 -3.72
N PRO A 280 -14.16 9.69 -4.09
CA PRO A 280 -13.75 8.68 -3.12
C PRO A 280 -12.63 9.15 -2.19
N LEU A 281 -12.64 8.70 -0.93
CA LEU A 281 -11.59 9.03 0.03
C LEU A 281 -10.27 8.37 -0.36
N THR A 282 -9.19 9.14 -0.28
CA THR A 282 -7.86 8.69 -0.71
C THR A 282 -7.07 8.16 0.50
N ILE A 283 -6.53 6.96 0.36
CA ILE A 283 -5.60 6.38 1.34
C ILE A 283 -4.26 7.12 1.29
N LEU A 284 -3.73 7.45 2.46
CA LEU A 284 -2.41 8.04 2.64
C LEU A 284 -1.45 6.94 3.10
N ARG A 285 -0.37 6.74 2.35
CA ARG A 285 0.73 5.85 2.74
C ARG A 285 2.04 6.62 2.75
N ILE A 286 2.91 6.26 3.70
CA ILE A 286 4.20 6.88 3.88
C ILE A 286 5.30 5.84 3.64
N GLU A 287 6.27 6.21 2.83
CA GLU A 287 7.43 5.38 2.51
C GLU A 287 8.49 5.43 3.62
N ASP A 288 9.32 4.39 3.67
CA ASP A 288 10.53 4.36 4.52
C ASP A 288 11.48 5.50 4.14
N GLY A 289 12.16 6.06 5.13
CA GLY A 289 13.08 7.20 5.02
C GLY A 289 12.39 8.57 4.89
N ARG A 290 11.05 8.63 4.79
CA ARG A 290 10.35 9.92 4.68
C ARG A 290 10.51 10.74 5.96
N ALA A 291 10.77 12.05 5.84
CA ALA A 291 10.81 12.95 6.99
C ALA A 291 9.47 12.95 7.75
N PHE A 292 9.54 12.90 9.08
CA PHE A 292 8.35 12.92 9.93
C PHE A 292 7.63 14.27 9.84
N ASP A 293 6.33 14.23 9.56
CA ASP A 293 5.46 15.41 9.56
C ASP A 293 4.26 15.16 10.49
N GLN A 294 4.23 15.89 11.60
CA GLN A 294 3.17 15.77 12.62
C GLN A 294 1.77 16.12 12.10
N MET A 295 1.63 16.81 10.97
CA MET A 295 0.33 17.11 10.37
C MET A 295 -0.32 15.84 9.78
N TYR A 296 0.49 14.93 9.24
CA TYR A 296 0.05 13.74 8.53
C TYR A 296 0.35 12.43 9.28
N MET A 297 1.22 12.48 10.30
CA MET A 297 1.77 11.29 10.95
C MET A 297 1.63 11.37 12.48
N GLU A 298 1.42 10.22 13.11
CA GLU A 298 1.47 9.99 14.55
C GLU A 298 2.55 8.92 14.80
N ASP A 299 3.58 9.25 15.57
CA ASP A 299 4.56 8.27 16.03
C ASP A 299 3.98 7.46 17.21
N ILE A 300 4.08 6.14 17.15
CA ILE A 300 3.50 5.22 18.13
C ILE A 300 4.44 4.97 19.32
N LEU A 301 5.74 5.20 19.16
CA LEU A 301 6.79 4.99 20.16
C LEU A 301 7.23 6.28 20.86
N LEU A 302 7.14 7.43 20.19
CA LEU A 302 7.48 8.72 20.80
C LEU A 302 6.32 9.21 21.68
N ASP A 303 6.63 9.43 22.96
CA ASP A 303 5.74 10.19 23.83
C ASP A 303 5.67 11.63 23.34
N ARG A 304 4.50 12.28 23.49
CA ARG A 304 4.09 13.53 22.80
C ARG A 304 4.98 14.77 23.00
N GLN A 305 6.12 14.67 23.69
CA GLN A 305 6.88 15.81 24.21
C GLN A 305 8.30 16.03 23.65
N GLN A 306 8.84 15.18 22.76
CA GLN A 306 10.20 15.39 22.22
C GLN A 306 10.27 15.32 20.69
N VAL A 307 9.75 16.35 20.02
CA VAL A 307 9.97 16.58 18.57
C VAL A 307 11.10 17.61 18.42
N ARG A 308 12.35 17.26 18.79
CA ARG A 308 13.51 18.16 18.68
C ARG A 308 14.68 17.65 17.84
N SER A 309 14.48 16.60 17.05
CA SER A 309 15.48 16.09 16.10
C SER A 309 14.83 15.78 14.75
N PRO A 310 15.58 15.80 13.63
CA PRO A 310 15.09 15.28 12.37
C PRO A 310 14.83 13.77 12.52
N TYR A 311 13.56 13.41 12.54
CA TYR A 311 13.12 12.02 12.55
C TYR A 311 12.72 11.61 11.13
N GLN A 312 13.08 10.39 10.76
CA GLN A 312 12.62 9.75 9.53
C GLN A 312 11.74 8.56 9.87
N VAL A 313 10.74 8.30 9.04
CA VAL A 313 9.87 7.14 9.15
C VAL A 313 10.69 5.90 8.84
N LYS A 314 10.75 4.96 9.77
CA LYS A 314 11.33 3.63 9.57
C LYS A 314 10.32 2.67 8.96
N ILE A 315 9.07 2.75 9.43
CA ILE A 315 7.98 1.92 8.90
C ILE A 315 6.62 2.56 9.18
N MET A 316 5.72 2.47 8.20
CA MET A 316 4.31 2.80 8.38
C MET A 316 3.59 1.57 8.95
N VAL A 317 3.09 1.70 10.18
CA VAL A 317 2.33 0.66 10.86
C VAL A 317 0.88 0.63 10.39
N MET A 318 0.29 1.81 10.15
CA MET A 318 -1.08 1.91 9.66
C MET A 318 -1.23 3.06 8.67
N PRO A 319 -1.95 2.86 7.55
CA PRO A 319 -2.24 3.93 6.62
C PRO A 319 -3.13 5.00 7.25
N GLY A 320 -3.03 6.20 6.69
CA GLY A 320 -3.91 7.33 6.95
C GLY A 320 -4.93 7.49 5.83
N PHE A 321 -5.77 8.52 5.94
CA PHE A 321 -6.78 8.86 4.92
C PHE A 321 -7.00 10.36 4.84
N TYR A 322 -7.19 10.85 3.62
CA TYR A 322 -7.72 12.19 3.38
C TYR A 322 -9.24 12.12 3.46
N VAL A 323 -9.79 12.75 4.50
CA VAL A 323 -11.23 12.80 4.79
C VAL A 323 -11.67 14.26 4.66
N GLN A 324 -11.94 14.68 3.43
CA GLN A 324 -12.24 16.07 3.05
C GLN A 324 -11.15 17.06 3.48
N ASP A 325 -11.45 17.95 4.43
CA ASP A 325 -10.58 18.98 4.98
C ASP A 325 -9.71 18.46 6.14
N ARG A 326 -9.87 17.18 6.51
CA ARG A 326 -9.16 16.55 7.62
C ARG A 326 -8.29 15.40 7.14
N VAL A 327 -7.26 15.11 7.92
CA VAL A 327 -6.38 13.96 7.71
C VAL A 327 -6.54 13.01 8.89
N LEU A 328 -6.96 11.78 8.60
CA LEU A 328 -6.72 10.67 9.51
C LEU A 328 -5.25 10.29 9.38
N LYS A 329 -4.45 10.61 10.39
CA LYS A 329 -2.99 10.49 10.33
C LYS A 329 -2.54 9.04 10.17
N CYS A 330 -1.45 8.85 9.42
CA CYS A 330 -0.72 7.58 9.40
C CYS A 330 -0.13 7.31 10.78
N ARG A 331 -0.06 6.04 11.17
CA ARG A 331 0.70 5.64 12.34
C ARG A 331 2.04 5.09 11.90
N VAL A 332 3.11 5.65 12.43
CA VAL A 332 4.48 5.35 12.00
C VAL A 332 5.37 5.04 13.20
N ILE A 333 6.46 4.33 12.93
CA ILE A 333 7.61 4.26 13.83
C ILE A 333 8.70 5.09 13.18
N THR A 334 9.26 6.05 13.92
CA THR A 334 10.40 6.83 13.44
C THR A 334 11.73 6.33 14.00
N THR A 335 12.80 6.75 13.35
CA THR A 335 14.18 6.65 13.81
C THR A 335 14.85 8.01 13.67
N ASN A 336 15.90 8.26 14.44
CA ASN A 336 16.74 9.45 14.22
C ASN A 336 17.31 9.37 12.80
N SER A 337 17.30 10.47 12.05
CA SER A 337 18.08 10.52 10.82
C SER A 337 19.56 10.49 11.22
N GLU A 338 20.26 9.40 10.93
CA GLU A 338 21.72 9.41 11.00
C GLU A 338 22.23 10.44 9.99
N SER A 339 22.99 11.42 10.48
CA SER A 339 23.64 12.46 9.68
C SER A 339 24.95 11.99 9.08
#